data_AF-A0A7L5EA08-F1
#
_entry.id   AF-A0A7L5EA08-F1
#
_cell.length_a   1.000
_cell.length_b   1.000
_cell.length_c   1.000
_cell.angle_alpha   90.00
_cell.angle_beta   90.00
_cell.angle_gamma   90.00
#
_symmetry.space_group_name_H-M   'P 1'
#
loop_
_entity.id
_entity.type
_entity.pdbx_description
1 polymer ?
#
loop_
_entity_poly.entity_id
_entity_poly.type
_entity_poly.pdbx_seq_one_letter_code
_entity_poly.pdbx_strand_id
1 'polypeptide(L)' 'MVRTVITPNKQIISFEIPQSYVGKEIEVIAFTKDEGINTDQSAKKKVSFTALSFDTRNYKFNRDEANER' A
#
# COMPACT_ATOMS: atom_id res chain seq x y z
N MET A 1 -25.89 -12.22 -13.10
CA MET A 1 -25.18 -11.40 -12.09
C MET A 1 -24.80 -10.09 -12.76
N VAL A 2 -25.36 -8.96 -12.31
CA VAL A 2 -25.02 -7.64 -12.84
C VAL A 2 -23.97 -7.04 -11.92
N ARG A 3 -22.79 -6.71 -12.45
CA ARG A 3 -21.73 -6.01 -11.70
C ARG A 3 -21.44 -4.70 -12.40
N THR A 4 -21.67 -3.60 -11.69
CA THR A 4 -21.45 -2.26 -12.21
C THR A 4 -20.49 -1.53 -11.27
N VAL A 5 -19.45 -0.93 -11.86
CA VAL A 5 -18.47 -0.12 -11.13
C VAL A 5 -18.73 1.33 -11.48
N ILE A 6 -19.18 2.12 -10.51
CA ILE A 6 -19.50 3.54 -10.68
C ILE A 6 -18.63 4.33 -9.71
N THR A 7 -18.00 5.38 -10.20
CA THR A 7 -17.40 6.42 -9.36
C THR A 7 -18.42 7.53 -9.17
N PRO A 8 -19.02 7.69 -7.98
CA PRO A 8 -20.05 8.69 -7.75
C PRO A 8 -19.45 10.11 -7.75
N ASN A 9 -19.99 11.00 -8.59
CA ASN A 9 -19.68 12.44 -8.57
C ASN A 9 -20.62 13.23 -7.65
N LYS A 10 -21.64 12.57 -7.09
CA LYS A 10 -22.68 13.12 -6.22
C LYS A 10 -22.99 12.10 -5.13
N GLN A 11 -23.57 12.57 -4.03
CA GLN A 11 -23.93 11.70 -2.89
C GLN A 11 -25.01 10.66 -3.24
N ILE A 12 -25.82 10.92 -4.27
CA ILE A 12 -26.91 10.04 -4.71
C ILE A 12 -26.48 9.29 -5.97
N ILE A 13 -26.61 7.97 -5.94
CA ILE A 13 -26.36 7.07 -7.06
C ILE A 13 -27.70 6.50 -7.53
N SER A 14 -28.00 6.67 -8.81
CA SER A 14 -29.17 6.08 -9.48
C SER A 14 -28.69 5.19 -10.62
N PHE A 15 -29.14 3.94 -10.67
CA PHE A 15 -28.83 3.02 -11.77
C PHE A 15 -30.09 2.27 -12.19
N GLU A 16 -30.19 1.97 -13.47
CA GLU A 16 -31.31 1.21 -14.02
C GLU A 16 -31.09 -0.29 -13.78
N ILE A 17 -32.14 -0.97 -13.34
CA ILE A 17 -32.12 -2.41 -13.08
C ILE A 17 -32.75 -3.12 -14.27
N PRO A 18 -32.14 -4.21 -14.80
CA PRO A 18 -32.73 -4.94 -15.92
C PRO A 18 -34.10 -5.53 -15.57
N GLN A 19 -35.01 -5.56 -16.55
CA GLN A 19 -36.40 -6.03 -16.37
C GLN A 19 -36.49 -7.43 -15.71
N SER A 20 -35.50 -8.30 -15.94
CA SER A 20 -35.43 -9.65 -15.36
C SER A 20 -35.28 -9.69 -13.83
N TYR A 21 -34.97 -8.55 -13.19
CA TYR A 21 -34.79 -8.41 -11.75
C TYR A 21 -35.96 -7.65 -11.08
N VAL A 22 -36.93 -7.15 -11.86
CA VAL A 22 -38.12 -6.49 -11.34
C VAL A 22 -39.00 -7.51 -10.61
N GLY A 23 -39.37 -7.20 -9.36
CA GLY A 23 -40.18 -8.07 -8.50
C GLY A 23 -39.41 -9.14 -7.73
N LYS A 24 -38.08 -9.07 -7.72
CA LYS A 24 -37.21 -9.96 -6.92
C LYS A 24 -36.51 -9.17 -5.83
N GLU A 25 -36.15 -9.85 -4.74
CA GLU A 25 -35.30 -9.27 -3.69
C GLU A 25 -33.87 -9.08 -4.22
N ILE A 26 -33.30 -7.91 -3.99
CA ILE A 26 -31.97 -7.53 -4.48
C ILE A 26 -31.17 -7.00 -3.29
N GLU A 27 -30.06 -7.65 -3.00
CA GLU A 27 -29.08 -7.16 -2.02
C GLU A 27 -28.08 -6.22 -2.71
N VAL A 28 -27.92 -5.01 -2.16
CA VAL A 28 -26.96 -4.02 -2.66
C VAL A 28 -25.89 -3.81 -1.61
N ILE A 29 -24.65 -4.17 -1.94
CA ILE A 29 -23.51 -3.99 -1.04
C ILE A 29 -22.55 -2.99 -1.69
N ALA A 30 -22.28 -1.90 -1.00
CA ALA A 30 -21.37 -0.85 -1.44
C ALA A 30 -20.08 -0.92 -0.61
N PHE A 31 -18.95 -0.95 -1.31
CA PHE A 31 -17.61 -0.86 -0.73
C PHE A 31 -16.80 0.10 -1.57
N THR A 32 -15.92 0.88 -0.95
CA THR A 32 -14.98 1.66 -1.74
C THR A 32 -13.92 0.71 -2.29
N LYS A 33 -13.60 0.80 -3.59
CA LYS A 33 -12.54 -0.04 -4.19
C LYS A 33 -11.17 0.18 -3.55
N ASP A 34 -11.01 1.27 -2.81
CA ASP A 34 -9.74 1.79 -2.32
C ASP A 34 -9.64 1.82 -0.77
N GLU A 35 -10.59 1.20 -0.05
CA GLU A 35 -10.63 1.15 1.42
C GLU A 35 -9.43 0.44 2.09
N GLY A 36 -8.44 0.00 1.30
CA GLY A 36 -7.18 -0.58 1.76
C GLY A 36 -5.91 0.10 1.24
N ILE A 37 -5.99 1.19 0.47
CA ILE A 37 -4.80 1.88 -0.07
C ILE A 37 -4.60 3.27 0.56
N ASN A 38 -5.64 3.85 1.16
CA ASN A 38 -5.60 5.20 1.75
C ASN A 38 -5.52 5.24 3.29
N THR A 39 -5.12 4.14 3.95
CA THR A 39 -4.53 4.21 5.30
C THR A 39 -3.01 4.36 5.30
N ASP A 40 -2.38 4.46 4.12
CA ASP A 40 -0.94 4.71 3.98
C ASP A 40 -0.64 6.18 3.64
N GLN A 41 -1.40 7.12 4.21
CA GLN A 41 -0.89 8.49 4.33
C GLN A 41 0.20 8.53 5.41
N SER A 42 1.42 8.41 4.92
CA SER A 42 2.62 9.01 5.47
C SER A 42 3.20 8.37 6.73
N ALA A 43 3.86 7.24 6.54
CA ALA A 43 5.21 7.08 7.07
C ALA A 43 6.05 6.21 6.15
N LYS A 44 6.46 6.76 4.99
CA LYS A 44 7.81 6.43 4.49
C LYS A 44 8.80 6.96 5.52
N LYS A 45 8.95 6.25 6.64
CA LYS A 45 10.03 6.45 7.59
C LYS A 45 11.27 6.15 6.77
N LYS A 46 11.89 7.20 6.21
CA LYS A 46 13.22 7.14 5.62
C LYS A 46 14.10 6.65 6.76
N VAL A 47 14.33 5.35 6.83
CA VAL A 47 15.34 4.78 7.70
C VAL A 47 16.68 5.26 7.15
N SER A 48 17.13 6.41 7.64
CA SER A 48 18.47 6.90 7.37
C SER A 48 19.41 6.04 8.20
N PHE A 49 19.99 5.01 7.59
CA PHE A 49 21.18 4.42 8.15
C PHE A 49 22.32 5.43 7.92
N THR A 50 22.93 5.90 9.00
CA THR A 50 24.19 6.64 8.92
C THR A 50 25.28 5.65 8.54
N ALA A 51 25.59 5.54 7.26
CA ALA A 51 26.73 4.76 6.80
C ALA A 51 28.01 5.52 7.15
N LEU A 52 28.64 5.15 8.27
CA LEU A 52 29.99 5.62 8.61
C LEU A 52 30.96 5.01 7.61
N SER A 53 31.34 5.80 6.61
CA SER A 53 32.32 5.42 5.60
C SER A 53 33.71 5.76 6.12
N PHE A 54 34.50 4.75 6.47
CA PHE A 54 35.90 4.94 6.84
C PHE A 54 36.78 4.85 5.58
N ASP A 55 37.69 5.80 5.39
CA ASP A 55 38.65 5.74 4.29
C ASP A 55 39.72 4.68 4.62
N THR A 56 39.56 3.48 4.06
CA THR A 56 40.45 2.33 4.31
C THR A 56 41.65 2.27 3.38
N ARG A 57 41.93 3.33 2.59
CA ARG A 57 42.96 3.29 1.54
C ARG A 57 44.36 2.99 2.06
N ASN A 58 44.63 3.34 3.31
CA ASN A 58 45.90 3.07 4.00
C ASN A 58 45.76 2.10 5.18
N TYR A 59 44.59 1.48 5.36
CA TYR A 59 44.38 0.52 6.44
C TYR A 59 44.76 -0.89 5.96
N LYS A 60 45.83 -1.44 6.53
CA LYS A 60 46.23 -2.83 6.33
C LYS A 60 45.94 -3.59 7.61
N PHE A 61 44.97 -4.50 7.55
CA PHE A 61 44.64 -5.38 8.67
C PHE A 61 45.91 -6.14 9.12
N ASN A 62 46.33 -5.92 10.36
CA ASN A 62 47.47 -6.61 10.95
C ASN A 62 46.98 -7.86 11.70
N ARG A 63 47.34 -9.03 11.16
CA ARG A 63 46.92 -10.32 11.74
C ARG A 63 47.66 -10.64 13.04
N ASP A 64 48.87 -10.11 13.23
CA ASP A 64 49.65 -10.32 14.45
C ASP A 64 49.01 -9.62 15.65
N GLU A 65 48.58 -8.36 15.48
CA GLU A 65 47.90 -7.56 16.53
C GLU A 65 46.55 -8.19 16.95
N ALA A 66 45.85 -8.83 16.01
CA ALA A 66 44.57 -9.50 16.28
C ALA A 66 44.72 -10.86 16.98
N ASN A 67 45.93 -11.43 17.01
CA ASN A 67 46.24 -12.72 17.61
C ASN A 67 46.98 -12.61 18.95
N GLU A 68 47.29 -11.39 19.43
CA GLU A 68 47.80 -11.18 20.79
C GLU A 68 46.64 -11.26 21.80
N ARG A 69 46.33 -12.51 22.20
CA ARG A 69 45.53 -12.86 23.37
C ARG A 69 46.10 -14.06 24.09
#